data_AF-A0A4S2VJT7-F1
#
_entry.id   AF-A0A4S2VJT7-F1
#
_cell.length_a   1.000
_cell.length_b   1.000
_cell.length_c   1.000
_cell.angle_alpha   90.00
_cell.angle_beta   90.00
_cell.angle_gamma   90.00
#
_symmetry.space_group_name_H-M   'P 1'
#
loop_
_entity.id
_entity.type
_entity.pdbx_description
1 polymer ?
#
loop_
_entity_poly.entity_id
_entity_poly.type
_entity_poly.pdbx_seq_one_letter_code
_entity_poly.pdbx_strand_id
1 'polypeptide(L)'
;MRQKRSYGRVLVVSTLVGCLEVVLTIVVVLLYVQTQPPPDEPPDWVTIGGSLIATMPLVGFIAFMLSLVFVVPAVALADLVVRGLDARAAWWATVAAPAAVAALLAAPVLIFATYNDAETGNTLAFWASATASLSLGAVIALPRGEGLLRRVALWGTAVVAGTGLCGALGLAVGVLPAYEPPRIGPQTMTGTWIDHTRGTLVFTPDGRVTASGVGVHRLGDRPGEPSRRCSGSGTWFYEPGHDVWSQRVRVEIPVCHWQAWHVDGTGQEPRISQEVGDPGSGLLYKLRKASDRT
;
A
#
# COMPACT_ATOMS: atom_id res chain seq x y z
N MET A 1 7.85 20.36 -44.82
CA MET A 1 8.67 21.02 -43.80
C MET A 1 8.75 20.13 -42.56
N ARG A 2 9.93 19.57 -42.24
CA ARG A 2 10.12 18.65 -41.11
C ARG A 2 10.15 19.49 -39.83
N GLN A 3 9.04 19.53 -39.07
CA GLN A 3 8.96 20.28 -37.81
C GLN A 3 10.08 19.77 -36.86
N LYS A 4 11.03 20.64 -36.49
CA LYS A 4 12.11 20.28 -35.57
C LYS A 4 11.52 19.85 -34.24
N ARG A 5 11.93 18.67 -33.75
CA ARG A 5 11.47 18.13 -32.47
C ARG A 5 12.08 18.94 -31.34
N SER A 6 11.25 19.46 -30.44
CA SER A 6 11.71 20.09 -29.21
C SER A 6 11.89 19.02 -28.13
N TYR A 7 13.15 18.71 -27.78
CA TYR A 7 13.46 17.80 -26.67
C TYR A 7 13.02 18.35 -25.31
N GLY A 8 12.98 19.67 -25.15
CA GLY A 8 12.39 20.30 -23.96
C GLY A 8 10.91 19.95 -23.81
N ARG A 9 10.15 19.88 -24.91
CA ARG A 9 8.75 19.44 -24.86
C ARG A 9 8.62 17.96 -24.49
N VAL A 10 9.48 17.10 -25.03
CA VAL A 10 9.52 15.67 -24.67
C VAL A 10 9.75 15.51 -23.18
N LEU A 11 10.74 16.22 -22.63
CA LEU A 11 11.10 16.20 -21.22
C LEU A 11 9.94 16.67 -20.32
N VAL A 12 9.27 17.77 -20.65
CA VAL A 12 8.13 18.26 -19.86
C VAL A 12 6.95 17.30 -19.91
N VAL A 13 6.63 16.75 -21.09
CA VAL A 13 5.52 15.79 -21.24
C VAL A 13 5.80 14.49 -20.48
N SER A 14 7.00 13.93 -20.60
CA SER A 14 7.35 12.69 -19.90
C SER A 14 7.44 12.88 -18.39
N THR A 15 7.92 14.04 -17.92
CA THR A 15 7.91 14.39 -16.49
C THR A 15 6.48 14.43 -15.97
N LEU A 16 5.56 15.06 -16.71
CA LEU A 16 4.15 15.11 -16.34
C LEU A 16 3.52 13.71 -16.28
N VAL A 17 3.82 12.84 -17.26
CA VAL A 17 3.36 11.44 -17.24
C VAL A 17 3.86 10.72 -15.99
N GLY A 18 5.14 10.86 -15.65
CA GLY A 18 5.70 10.27 -14.42
C GLY A 18 5.01 10.76 -13.15
N CYS A 19 4.71 12.06 -13.06
CA CYS A 19 3.94 12.59 -11.93
C CYS A 19 2.52 11.99 -11.86
N LEU A 20 1.83 11.88 -13.00
CA LEU A 20 0.49 11.29 -13.07
C LEU A 20 0.48 9.81 -12.68
N GLU A 21 1.50 9.04 -13.07
CA GLU A 21 1.67 7.64 -12.68
C GLU A 21 1.83 7.49 -11.16
N VAL A 22 2.58 8.38 -10.52
CA VAL A 22 2.72 8.38 -9.05
C VAL A 22 1.39 8.69 -8.39
N VAL A 23 0.65 9.69 -8.86
CA VAL A 23 -0.68 10.00 -8.33
C VAL A 23 -1.65 8.83 -8.52
N LEU A 24 -1.64 8.18 -9.70
CA LEU A 24 -2.44 6.99 -9.95
C LEU A 24 -2.08 5.86 -8.97
N THR A 25 -0.79 5.65 -8.73
CA THR A 25 -0.30 4.65 -7.77
C THR A 25 -0.81 4.96 -6.36
N ILE A 26 -0.76 6.23 -5.93
CA ILE A 26 -1.30 6.66 -4.63
C ILE A 26 -2.79 6.32 -4.53
N VAL A 27 -3.58 6.62 -5.57
CA VAL A 27 -5.01 6.29 -5.60
C VAL A 27 -5.24 4.79 -5.47
N VAL A 28 -4.51 3.96 -6.20
CA VAL A 28 -4.62 2.50 -6.13
C VAL A 28 -4.23 1.97 -4.75
N VAL A 29 -3.15 2.50 -4.15
CA VAL A 29 -2.71 2.12 -2.80
C VAL A 29 -3.77 2.50 -1.77
N LEU A 30 -4.37 3.70 -1.86
CA LEU A 30 -5.45 4.11 -0.96
C LEU A 30 -6.67 3.18 -1.08
N LEU A 31 -7.06 2.81 -2.29
CA LEU A 31 -8.14 1.83 -2.51
C LEU A 31 -7.79 0.46 -1.94
N TYR A 32 -6.55 0.00 -2.11
CA TYR A 32 -6.08 -1.26 -1.57
C TYR A 32 -6.08 -1.27 -0.03
N VAL A 33 -5.62 -0.19 0.61
CA VAL A 33 -5.63 -0.06 2.08
C VAL A 33 -7.04 -0.20 2.65
N GLN A 34 -8.07 0.27 1.95
CA GLN A 34 -9.48 0.10 2.38
C GLN A 34 -9.95 -1.37 2.37
N THR A 35 -9.26 -2.25 1.63
CA THR A 35 -9.54 -3.69 1.62
C THR A 35 -8.74 -4.46 2.67
N GLN A 36 -7.83 -3.79 3.37
CA GLN A 36 -6.96 -4.40 4.38
C GLN A 36 -7.48 -4.09 5.79
N PRO A 37 -7.12 -4.91 6.79
CA PRO A 37 -7.41 -4.61 8.20
C PRO A 37 -6.83 -3.24 8.59
N PRO A 38 -7.53 -2.47 9.44
CA PRO A 38 -7.05 -1.17 9.87
C PRO A 38 -5.70 -1.30 10.58
N PRO A 39 -4.77 -0.36 10.36
CA PRO A 39 -3.48 -0.34 11.03
C PRO A 39 -3.61 -0.30 12.56
N ASP A 40 -2.52 -0.60 13.26
CA ASP A 40 -2.49 -0.62 14.72
C ASP A 40 -2.60 0.78 15.33
N GLU A 41 -2.12 1.78 14.60
CA GLU A 41 -2.30 3.18 14.91
C GLU A 41 -3.22 3.83 13.87
N PRO A 42 -4.17 4.66 14.30
CA PRO A 42 -5.06 5.37 13.41
C PRO A 42 -4.22 6.29 12.51
N PRO A 43 -4.46 6.28 11.20
CA PRO A 43 -3.69 7.10 10.27
C PRO A 43 -3.93 8.58 10.57
N ASP A 44 -2.85 9.32 10.83
CA ASP A 44 -2.89 10.78 10.88
C ASP A 44 -3.00 11.32 9.46
N TRP A 45 -4.24 11.46 8.98
CA TRP A 45 -4.54 11.96 7.64
C TRP A 45 -4.01 13.36 7.37
N VAL A 46 -3.86 14.20 8.41
CA VAL A 46 -3.32 15.55 8.27
C VAL A 46 -1.82 15.47 7.97
N THR A 47 -1.08 14.68 8.73
CA THR A 47 0.36 14.46 8.50
C THR A 47 0.61 13.72 7.19
N ILE A 48 -0.19 12.71 6.86
CA ILE A 48 -0.11 11.99 5.58
C ILE A 48 -0.38 12.95 4.41
N GLY A 49 -1.45 13.75 4.47
CA GLY A 49 -1.77 14.74 3.44
C GLY A 49 -0.68 15.81 3.30
N GLY A 50 -0.17 16.33 4.42
CA GLY A 50 0.91 17.31 4.44
C GLY A 50 2.21 16.75 3.86
N SER A 51 2.59 15.54 4.23
CA SER A 51 3.78 14.87 3.69
C SER A 51 3.66 14.55 2.20
N LEU A 52 2.48 14.14 1.73
CA LEU A 52 2.19 13.96 0.30
C LEU A 52 2.39 15.26 -0.48
N ILE A 53 1.84 16.38 -0.01
CA ILE A 53 2.01 17.68 -0.67
C ILE A 53 3.49 18.10 -0.67
N ALA A 54 4.17 17.96 0.48
CA ALA A 54 5.57 18.33 0.63
C ALA A 54 6.52 17.49 -0.23
N THR A 55 6.16 16.25 -0.55
CA THR A 55 6.97 15.33 -1.39
C THR A 55 6.72 15.49 -2.89
N MET A 56 5.65 16.16 -3.33
CA MET A 56 5.37 16.38 -4.75
C MET A 56 6.51 17.04 -5.55
N PRO A 57 7.24 18.06 -5.03
CA PRO A 57 8.40 18.61 -5.73
C PRO A 57 9.52 17.59 -5.94
N LEU A 58 9.75 16.73 -4.95
CA LEU A 58 10.75 15.66 -5.04
C LEU A 58 10.32 14.62 -6.09
N VAL A 59 9.05 14.23 -6.11
CA VAL A 59 8.49 13.35 -7.15
C VAL A 59 8.69 13.96 -8.54
N GLY A 60 8.37 15.25 -8.72
CA GLY A 60 8.59 15.95 -9.98
C GLY A 60 10.06 16.00 -10.39
N PHE A 61 10.97 16.22 -9.43
CA PHE A 61 12.41 16.22 -9.68
C PHE A 61 12.92 14.83 -10.09
N ILE A 62 12.49 13.77 -9.42
CA ILE A 62 12.85 12.39 -9.78
C ILE A 62 12.29 12.04 -11.16
N ALA A 63 11.01 12.34 -11.44
CA ALA A 63 10.40 12.11 -12.74
C ALA A 63 11.12 12.87 -13.87
N PHE A 64 11.60 14.08 -13.58
CA PHE A 64 12.42 14.88 -14.49
C PHE A 64 13.78 14.24 -14.75
N MET A 65 14.49 13.79 -13.71
CA MET A 65 15.77 13.09 -13.84
C MET A 65 15.61 11.77 -14.62
N LEU A 66 14.60 10.97 -14.31
CA LEU A 66 14.30 9.74 -15.04
C LEU A 66 13.97 10.04 -16.52
N SER A 67 13.19 11.10 -16.78
CA SER A 67 12.92 11.54 -18.14
C SER A 67 14.19 11.94 -18.90
N LEU A 68 15.11 12.63 -18.23
CA LEU A 68 16.36 13.09 -18.83
C LEU A 68 17.32 11.93 -19.14
N VAL A 69 17.40 10.93 -18.25
CA VAL A 69 18.32 9.79 -18.38
C VAL A 69 17.77 8.68 -19.27
N PHE A 70 16.45 8.45 -19.26
CA PHE A 70 15.85 7.31 -19.96
C PHE A 70 15.05 7.74 -21.19
N VAL A 71 14.12 8.69 -21.02
CA VAL A 71 13.14 9.03 -22.06
C VAL A 71 13.78 9.83 -23.19
N VAL A 72 14.55 10.87 -22.86
CA VAL A 72 15.21 11.72 -23.88
C VAL A 72 16.18 10.90 -24.75
N PRO A 73 17.07 10.05 -24.18
CA PRO A 73 17.95 9.20 -24.99
C PRO A 73 17.19 8.17 -25.82
N ALA A 74 16.14 7.54 -25.28
CA ALA A 74 15.31 6.60 -26.04
C ALA A 74 14.64 7.28 -27.24
N VAL A 75 14.11 8.49 -27.04
CA VAL A 75 13.47 9.28 -28.10
C VAL A 75 14.49 9.75 -29.14
N ALA A 76 15.70 10.12 -28.71
CA ALA A 76 16.80 10.48 -29.61
C ALA A 76 17.26 9.27 -30.44
N LEU A 77 17.40 8.10 -29.82
CA LEU A 77 17.74 6.84 -30.48
C LEU A 77 16.66 6.44 -31.49
N ALA A 78 15.39 6.55 -31.12
CA ALA A 78 14.28 6.35 -32.06
C ALA A 78 14.37 7.31 -33.25
N ASP A 79 14.64 8.60 -33.04
CA ASP A 79 14.80 9.57 -34.13
C ASP A 79 16.02 9.29 -35.02
N LEU A 80 17.07 8.65 -34.51
CA LEU A 80 18.22 8.22 -35.30
C LEU A 80 17.86 7.01 -36.16
N VAL A 81 17.24 5.99 -35.57
CA VAL A 81 16.89 4.73 -36.24
C VAL A 81 15.81 4.95 -37.32
N VAL A 82 14.83 5.82 -37.05
CA VAL A 82 13.73 6.14 -37.98
C VAL A 82 14.20 6.88 -39.24
N ARG A 83 15.40 7.50 -39.25
CA ARG A 83 15.89 8.25 -40.42
C ARG A 83 16.14 7.40 -41.66
N GLY A 84 16.30 6.08 -41.52
CA GLY A 84 16.63 5.17 -42.61
C GLY A 84 15.63 4.04 -42.84
N LEU A 85 14.47 4.05 -42.16
CA LEU A 85 13.52 2.93 -42.18
C LEU A 85 12.18 3.32 -42.80
N ASP A 86 11.53 2.34 -43.43
CA ASP A 86 10.13 2.44 -43.87
C ASP A 86 9.18 2.73 -42.70
N ALA A 87 8.05 3.38 -42.97
CA ALA A 87 7.12 3.87 -41.95
C ALA A 87 6.67 2.80 -40.93
N ARG A 88 6.54 1.55 -41.35
CA ARG A 88 6.15 0.43 -40.47
C ARG A 88 7.31 -0.06 -39.59
N ALA A 89 8.51 -0.18 -40.15
CA ALA A 89 9.72 -0.54 -39.40
C ALA A 89 10.13 0.57 -38.43
N ALA A 90 9.95 1.84 -38.85
CA ALA A 90 10.13 3.02 -38.03
C ALA A 90 9.20 3.00 -36.79
N TRP A 91 7.93 2.62 -36.94
CA TRP A 91 7.01 2.49 -35.80
C TRP A 91 7.49 1.46 -34.78
N TRP A 92 7.86 0.25 -35.22
CA TRP A 92 8.33 -0.81 -34.33
C TRP A 92 9.66 -0.47 -33.65
N ALA A 93 10.62 0.11 -34.37
CA ALA A 93 11.88 0.59 -33.80
C ALA A 93 11.64 1.65 -32.71
N THR A 94 10.61 2.45 -32.86
CA THR A 94 10.26 3.51 -31.93
C THR A 94 9.59 2.98 -30.66
N VAL A 95 8.76 1.95 -30.78
CA VAL A 95 8.18 1.23 -29.62
C VAL A 95 9.23 0.38 -28.89
N ALA A 96 10.21 -0.17 -29.62
CA ALA A 96 11.26 -1.02 -29.04
C ALA A 96 12.41 -0.22 -28.40
N ALA A 97 12.63 1.04 -28.79
CA ALA A 97 13.74 1.85 -28.30
C ALA A 97 13.79 2.01 -26.76
N PRO A 98 12.67 2.26 -26.05
CA PRO A 98 12.68 2.29 -24.59
C PRO A 98 13.09 0.96 -23.92
N ALA A 99 12.61 -0.17 -24.45
CA ALA A 99 12.98 -1.49 -23.96
C ALA A 99 14.47 -1.79 -24.19
N ALA A 100 15.03 -1.37 -25.33
CA ALA A 100 16.47 -1.48 -25.60
C ALA A 100 17.32 -0.64 -24.63
N VAL A 101 16.94 0.62 -24.36
CA VAL A 101 17.65 1.47 -23.38
C VAL A 101 17.59 0.85 -21.98
N ALA A 102 16.45 0.30 -21.58
CA ALA A 102 16.31 -0.35 -20.29
C ALA A 102 17.07 -1.68 -20.17
N ALA A 103 17.13 -2.46 -21.25
CA ALA A 103 17.95 -3.67 -21.30
C ALA A 103 19.44 -3.34 -21.14
N LEU A 104 19.91 -2.27 -21.78
CA LEU A 104 21.29 -1.78 -21.63
C LEU A 104 21.60 -1.34 -20.19
N LEU A 105 20.61 -0.83 -19.47
CA LEU A 105 20.74 -0.38 -18.09
C LEU A 105 20.42 -1.47 -17.05
N ALA A 106 20.01 -2.67 -17.47
CA ALA A 106 19.74 -3.78 -16.55
C ALA A 106 21.01 -4.32 -15.88
N ALA A 107 22.15 -4.32 -16.58
CA ALA A 107 23.43 -4.80 -16.04
C ALA A 107 23.92 -3.98 -14.82
N PRO A 108 23.99 -2.63 -14.86
CA PRO A 108 24.35 -1.87 -13.67
C PRO A 108 23.34 -1.99 -12.52
N VAL A 109 22.04 -2.17 -12.83
CA VAL A 109 21.01 -2.42 -11.81
C VAL A 109 21.22 -3.75 -11.10
N LEU A 110 21.57 -4.80 -11.85
CA LEU A 110 21.91 -6.11 -11.28
C LEU A 110 23.18 -6.06 -10.44
N ILE A 111 24.21 -5.34 -10.89
CA ILE A 111 25.45 -5.14 -10.11
C ILE A 111 25.12 -4.42 -8.80
N PHE A 112 24.28 -3.38 -8.84
CA PHE A 112 23.85 -2.69 -7.64
C PHE A 112 23.03 -3.60 -6.71
N ALA A 113 22.09 -4.38 -7.26
CA ALA A 113 21.25 -5.28 -6.47
C ALA A 113 22.09 -6.35 -5.75
N THR A 114 23.02 -6.97 -6.47
CA THR A 114 23.94 -7.99 -5.91
C THR A 114 24.91 -7.38 -4.90
N TYR A 115 25.38 -6.16 -5.11
CA TYR A 115 26.24 -5.47 -4.14
C TYR A 115 25.53 -5.13 -2.82
N ASN A 116 24.21 -4.88 -2.86
CA ASN A 116 23.41 -4.52 -1.69
C ASN A 116 22.63 -5.71 -1.09
N ASP A 117 22.98 -6.95 -1.46
CA ASP A 117 22.28 -8.18 -1.04
C ASP A 117 20.75 -8.13 -1.24
N ALA A 118 20.30 -7.41 -2.28
CA ALA A 118 18.88 -7.29 -2.61
C ALA A 118 18.39 -8.54 -3.36
N GLU A 119 17.14 -8.94 -3.10
CA GLU A 119 16.51 -10.07 -3.77
C GLU A 119 16.36 -9.80 -5.27
N THR A 120 17.17 -10.49 -6.07
CA THR A 120 17.36 -10.18 -7.49
C THR A 120 16.08 -10.30 -8.31
N GLY A 121 15.20 -11.26 -7.96
CA GLY A 121 13.92 -11.46 -8.65
C GLY A 121 12.97 -10.27 -8.49
N ASN A 122 12.78 -9.81 -7.25
CA ASN A 122 11.95 -8.64 -6.96
C ASN A 122 12.54 -7.35 -7.53
N THR A 123 13.87 -7.20 -7.50
CA THR A 123 14.53 -6.05 -8.13
C THR A 123 14.35 -6.04 -9.64
N LEU A 124 14.44 -7.18 -10.32
CA LEU A 124 14.20 -7.29 -11.76
C LEU A 124 12.73 -7.03 -12.12
N ALA A 125 11.78 -7.54 -11.34
CA ALA A 125 10.36 -7.27 -11.53
C ALA A 125 10.06 -5.77 -11.39
N PHE A 126 10.62 -5.13 -10.37
CA PHE A 126 10.54 -3.68 -10.17
C PHE A 126 11.19 -2.90 -11.33
N TRP A 127 12.36 -3.35 -11.79
CA TRP A 127 13.05 -2.72 -12.92
C TRP A 127 12.23 -2.83 -14.21
N ALA A 128 11.66 -4.00 -14.48
CA ALA A 128 10.81 -4.24 -15.64
C ALA A 128 9.53 -3.39 -15.59
N SER A 129 8.90 -3.25 -14.42
CA SER A 129 7.70 -2.41 -14.27
C SER A 129 8.04 -0.92 -14.41
N ALA A 130 9.13 -0.44 -13.79
CA ALA A 130 9.61 0.93 -13.96
C ALA A 130 9.94 1.25 -15.43
N THR A 131 10.56 0.30 -16.11
CA THR A 131 10.86 0.39 -17.54
C THR A 131 9.60 0.50 -18.39
N ALA A 132 8.60 -0.36 -18.13
CA ALA A 132 7.34 -0.32 -18.85
C ALA A 132 6.63 1.03 -18.69
N SER A 133 6.64 1.57 -17.46
CA SER A 133 6.13 2.92 -17.13
C SER A 133 6.84 4.01 -17.94
N LEU A 134 8.18 4.04 -17.89
CA LEU A 134 8.98 5.03 -18.62
C LEU A 134 8.83 4.92 -20.14
N SER A 135 8.62 3.70 -20.65
CA SER A 135 8.34 3.44 -22.06
C SER A 135 7.02 4.05 -22.51
N LEU A 136 5.99 4.02 -21.66
CA LEU A 136 4.71 4.68 -21.91
C LEU A 136 4.89 6.20 -22.04
N GLY A 137 5.68 6.81 -21.14
CA GLY A 137 6.05 8.22 -21.21
C GLY A 137 6.75 8.58 -22.53
N ALA A 138 7.67 7.74 -22.99
CA ALA A 138 8.34 7.93 -24.28
C ALA A 138 7.35 7.87 -25.47
N VAL A 139 6.48 6.86 -25.51
CA VAL A 139 5.45 6.67 -26.55
C VAL A 139 4.43 7.81 -26.57
N ILE A 140 4.05 8.34 -25.41
CA ILE A 140 3.12 9.49 -25.31
C ILE A 140 3.80 10.79 -25.72
N ALA A 141 5.10 10.97 -25.44
CA ALA A 141 5.87 12.16 -25.83
C ALA A 141 6.25 12.17 -27.33
N LEU A 142 5.99 11.08 -28.03
CA LEU A 142 6.44 10.83 -29.39
C LEU A 142 5.73 11.68 -30.48
N PRO A 143 4.40 11.87 -30.44
CA PRO A 143 3.66 12.70 -31.39
C PRO A 143 4.15 14.14 -31.45
N ARG A 144 4.18 14.72 -32.67
CA ARG A 144 4.70 16.08 -32.90
C ARG A 144 3.65 17.20 -32.70
N GLY A 145 2.40 16.85 -32.39
CA GLY A 145 1.27 17.79 -32.36
C GLY A 145 1.34 18.89 -31.29
N GLU A 146 0.76 20.03 -31.61
CA GLU A 146 0.50 21.12 -30.64
C GLU A 146 -0.56 20.70 -29.61
N GLY A 147 -0.48 21.27 -28.41
CA GLY A 147 -1.40 20.95 -27.32
C GLY A 147 -1.26 19.55 -26.71
N LEU A 148 -0.19 18.80 -27.02
CA LEU A 148 0.08 17.48 -26.44
C LEU A 148 0.10 17.52 -24.90
N LEU A 149 0.82 18.49 -24.33
CA LEU A 149 0.91 18.66 -22.87
C LEU A 149 -0.48 18.81 -22.23
N ARG A 150 -1.32 19.69 -22.81
CA ARG A 150 -2.69 19.91 -22.34
C ARG A 150 -3.54 18.64 -22.46
N ARG A 151 -3.41 17.89 -23.56
CA ARG A 151 -4.11 16.62 -23.74
C ARG A 151 -3.68 15.57 -22.73
N VAL A 152 -2.37 15.44 -22.48
CA VAL A 152 -1.82 14.52 -21.48
C VAL A 152 -2.29 14.91 -20.09
N ALA A 153 -2.24 16.19 -19.73
CA ALA A 153 -2.76 16.68 -18.45
C ALA A 153 -4.24 16.34 -18.30
N LEU A 154 -5.07 16.63 -19.31
CA LEU A 154 -6.51 16.43 -19.26
C LEU A 154 -6.89 14.95 -19.19
N TRP A 155 -6.40 14.12 -20.12
CA TRP A 155 -6.72 12.70 -20.16
C TRP A 155 -6.05 11.91 -19.03
N GLY A 156 -4.83 12.26 -18.66
CA GLY A 156 -4.15 11.66 -17.52
C GLY A 156 -4.87 11.94 -16.20
N THR A 157 -5.30 13.18 -15.98
CA THR A 157 -6.13 13.53 -14.82
C THR A 157 -7.48 12.82 -14.86
N ALA A 158 -8.10 12.71 -16.04
CA ALA A 158 -9.35 11.97 -16.19
C ALA A 158 -9.20 10.47 -15.88
N VAL A 159 -8.08 9.84 -16.25
CA VAL A 159 -7.76 8.45 -15.87
C VAL A 159 -7.61 8.33 -14.36
N VAL A 160 -6.81 9.20 -13.72
CA VAL A 160 -6.63 9.20 -12.25
C VAL A 160 -7.97 9.35 -11.53
N ALA A 161 -8.75 10.36 -11.91
CA ALA A 161 -10.06 10.62 -11.32
C ALA A 161 -11.05 9.48 -11.59
N GLY A 162 -11.05 8.93 -12.80
CA GLY A 162 -11.86 7.78 -13.19
C GLY A 162 -11.52 6.52 -12.39
N THR A 163 -10.24 6.22 -12.19
CA THR A 163 -9.81 5.10 -11.34
C THR A 163 -10.27 5.29 -9.90
N GLY A 164 -10.10 6.49 -9.33
CA GLY A 164 -10.58 6.80 -7.98
C GLY A 164 -12.10 6.65 -7.86
N LEU A 165 -12.85 7.19 -8.83
CA LEU A 165 -14.32 7.10 -8.86
C LEU A 165 -14.81 5.65 -9.00
N CYS A 166 -14.27 4.91 -9.97
CA CYS A 166 -14.63 3.51 -10.18
C CYS A 166 -14.24 2.63 -8.98
N GLY A 167 -13.09 2.90 -8.36
CA GLY A 167 -12.67 2.20 -7.14
C GLY A 167 -13.59 2.48 -5.96
N ALA A 168 -13.95 3.75 -5.72
CA ALA A 168 -14.89 4.13 -4.68
C ALA A 168 -16.28 3.54 -4.91
N LEU A 169 -16.78 3.56 -6.15
CA LEU A 169 -18.03 2.90 -6.52
C LEU A 169 -17.94 1.40 -6.32
N GLY A 170 -16.83 0.76 -6.72
CA GLY A 170 -16.57 -0.66 -6.51
C GLY A 170 -16.62 -1.06 -5.05
N LEU A 171 -16.06 -0.24 -4.15
CA LEU A 171 -16.16 -0.43 -2.70
C LEU A 171 -17.60 -0.25 -2.21
N ALA A 172 -18.30 0.80 -2.67
CA ALA A 172 -19.66 1.10 -2.23
C ALA A 172 -20.69 0.03 -2.64
N VAL A 173 -20.52 -0.60 -3.80
CA VAL A 173 -21.41 -1.66 -4.30
C VAL A 173 -20.92 -3.08 -3.96
N GLY A 174 -19.78 -3.20 -3.27
CA GLY A 174 -19.21 -4.48 -2.83
C GLY A 174 -18.52 -5.31 -3.93
N VAL A 175 -18.26 -4.73 -5.11
CA VAL A 175 -17.45 -5.38 -6.16
C VAL A 175 -15.98 -5.47 -5.71
N LEU A 176 -15.49 -4.43 -5.03
CA LEU A 176 -14.27 -4.49 -4.24
C LEU A 176 -14.70 -4.79 -2.80
N PRO A 177 -14.37 -5.96 -2.24
CA PRO A 177 -14.74 -6.28 -0.87
C PRO A 177 -14.04 -5.30 0.07
N ALA A 178 -14.82 -4.44 0.72
CA ALA A 178 -14.31 -3.68 1.84
C ALA A 178 -13.84 -4.64 2.94
N TYR A 179 -12.86 -4.22 3.72
CA TYR A 179 -12.42 -5.00 4.86
C TYR A 179 -13.60 -5.33 5.79
N GLU A 180 -13.77 -6.61 6.10
CA GLU A 180 -14.68 -7.09 7.14
C GLU A 180 -13.87 -7.93 8.15
N PRO A 181 -14.07 -7.73 9.47
CA PRO A 181 -13.46 -8.58 10.49
C PRO A 181 -13.79 -10.07 10.30
N PRO A 182 -12.89 -10.98 10.69
CA PRO A 182 -13.14 -12.40 10.56
C PRO A 182 -14.27 -12.82 11.48
N ARG A 183 -15.17 -13.67 10.96
CA ARG A 183 -16.15 -14.35 11.80
C ARG A 183 -15.43 -15.40 12.64
N ILE A 184 -15.12 -15.08 13.89
CA ILE A 184 -14.54 -16.06 14.82
C ILE A 184 -15.65 -16.73 15.62
N GLY A 185 -15.57 -18.06 15.76
CA GLY A 185 -16.44 -18.80 16.68
C GLY A 185 -15.70 -19.11 17.99
N PRO A 186 -16.39 -19.67 19.01
CA PRO A 186 -15.74 -20.12 20.24
C PRO A 186 -14.54 -21.05 19.97
N GLN A 187 -14.67 -21.95 18.99
CA GLN A 187 -13.59 -22.86 18.59
C GLN A 187 -12.36 -22.09 18.05
N THR A 188 -12.56 -21.11 17.18
CA THR A 188 -11.49 -20.26 16.64
C THR A 188 -10.86 -19.37 17.72
N MET A 189 -11.61 -19.03 18.78
CA MET A 189 -11.09 -18.24 19.89
C MET A 189 -10.13 -19.03 20.78
N THR A 190 -10.30 -20.35 20.89
CA THR A 190 -9.41 -21.20 21.70
C THR A 190 -7.97 -21.18 21.19
N GLY A 191 -7.03 -21.32 22.14
CA GLY A 191 -5.60 -21.26 21.90
C GLY A 191 -4.92 -20.09 22.61
N THR A 192 -3.67 -19.83 22.24
CA THR A 192 -2.85 -18.78 22.86
C THR A 192 -2.90 -17.51 22.04
N TRP A 193 -3.10 -16.38 22.71
CA TRP A 193 -3.09 -15.04 22.15
C TRP A 193 -1.98 -14.24 22.81
N ILE A 194 -1.23 -13.49 22.02
CA ILE A 194 0.00 -12.84 22.45
C ILE A 194 -0.10 -11.35 22.13
N ASP A 195 0.24 -10.50 23.10
CA ASP A 195 0.35 -9.06 22.90
C ASP A 195 1.74 -8.65 22.33
N HIS A 196 1.92 -7.37 22.02
CA HIS A 196 3.18 -6.83 21.50
C HIS A 196 4.37 -6.93 22.47
N THR A 197 4.11 -7.22 23.75
CA THR A 197 5.09 -7.33 24.82
C THR A 197 5.30 -8.75 25.35
N ARG A 198 4.75 -9.76 24.66
CA ARG A 198 4.77 -11.19 25.04
C ARG A 198 3.91 -11.56 26.25
N GLY A 199 2.99 -10.68 26.69
CA GLY A 199 1.88 -11.06 27.55
C GLY A 199 0.94 -12.03 26.82
N THR A 200 0.38 -13.00 27.52
CA THR A 200 -0.42 -14.07 26.90
C THR A 200 -1.79 -14.25 27.53
N LEU A 201 -2.80 -14.49 26.70
CA LEU A 201 -4.11 -15.01 27.08
C LEU A 201 -4.29 -16.40 26.45
N VAL A 202 -4.50 -17.41 27.29
CA VAL A 202 -4.76 -18.77 26.85
C VAL A 202 -6.24 -19.08 27.07
N PHE A 203 -6.98 -19.26 25.98
CA PHE A 203 -8.42 -19.57 26.01
C PHE A 203 -8.62 -21.07 25.79
N THR A 204 -9.38 -21.71 26.67
CA THR A 204 -9.69 -23.13 26.59
C THR A 204 -11.14 -23.37 26.14
N PRO A 205 -11.43 -24.53 25.49
CA PRO A 205 -12.78 -24.83 24.99
C PRO A 205 -13.87 -24.92 26.08
N ASP A 206 -13.49 -25.16 27.33
CA ASP A 206 -14.40 -25.23 28.48
C ASP A 206 -14.76 -23.85 29.07
N GLY A 207 -14.40 -22.76 28.38
CA GLY A 207 -14.73 -21.40 28.81
C GLY A 207 -13.78 -20.82 29.86
N ARG A 208 -12.63 -21.46 30.12
CA ARG A 208 -11.59 -20.90 31.01
C ARG A 208 -10.57 -20.09 30.24
N VAL A 209 -10.02 -19.09 30.92
CA VAL A 209 -8.96 -18.24 30.38
C VAL A 209 -7.88 -18.02 31.42
N THR A 210 -6.63 -18.11 30.99
CA THR A 210 -5.46 -17.82 31.82
C THR A 210 -4.69 -16.66 31.21
N ALA A 211 -4.47 -15.62 32.01
CA ALA A 211 -3.65 -14.48 31.65
C ALA A 211 -2.28 -14.57 32.28
N SER A 212 -1.25 -14.20 31.52
CA SER A 212 0.12 -14.06 32.00
C SER A 212 0.72 -12.76 31.47
N GLY A 213 0.84 -11.75 32.33
CA GLY A 213 1.54 -10.51 32.03
C GLY A 213 0.84 -9.62 31.00
N VAL A 214 -0.47 -9.74 30.83
CA VAL A 214 -1.24 -8.96 29.84
C VAL A 214 -1.49 -7.56 30.39
N GLY A 215 -1.32 -6.54 29.55
CA GLY A 215 -1.54 -5.15 29.93
C GLY A 215 -3.01 -4.87 30.25
N VAL A 216 -3.26 -4.17 31.35
CA VAL A 216 -4.60 -3.66 31.70
C VAL A 216 -4.64 -2.18 31.38
N HIS A 217 -5.42 -1.82 30.37
CA HIS A 217 -5.60 -0.45 29.92
C HIS A 217 -7.00 0.05 30.30
N ARG A 218 -7.08 1.31 30.71
CA ARG A 218 -8.32 2.06 30.92
C ARG A 218 -8.54 3.03 29.77
N LEU A 219 -9.78 3.48 29.62
CA LEU A 219 -10.11 4.59 28.73
C LEU A 219 -9.27 5.81 29.15
N GLY A 220 -8.54 6.39 28.20
CA GLY A 220 -7.58 7.48 28.43
C GLY A 220 -6.10 7.06 28.48
N ASP A 221 -5.78 5.77 28.66
CA ASP A 221 -4.38 5.31 28.70
C ASP A 221 -3.76 5.29 27.30
N ARG A 222 -2.56 5.85 27.10
CA ARG A 222 -1.92 5.80 25.77
C ARG A 222 -1.32 4.41 25.46
N PRO A 223 -1.33 3.97 24.19
CA PRO A 223 -0.55 2.80 23.77
C PRO A 223 0.92 2.97 24.12
N GLY A 224 1.55 1.91 24.64
CA GLY A 224 2.96 1.92 24.99
C GLY A 224 3.33 2.61 26.31
N GLU A 225 2.39 3.29 26.98
CA GLU A 225 2.58 3.69 28.37
C GLU A 225 2.61 2.44 29.27
N PRO A 226 3.40 2.46 30.38
CA PRO A 226 3.49 1.32 31.27
C PRO A 226 2.12 1.04 31.90
N SER A 227 1.46 -0.02 31.42
CA SER A 227 0.21 -0.48 31.99
C SER A 227 0.44 -1.50 33.09
N ARG A 228 -0.50 -1.57 34.03
CA ARG A 228 -0.49 -2.62 35.06
C ARG A 228 -0.57 -3.97 34.36
N ARG A 229 0.44 -4.81 34.57
CA ARG A 229 0.42 -6.20 34.10
C ARG A 229 -0.49 -7.04 34.96
N CYS A 230 -1.33 -7.84 34.34
CA CYS A 230 -2.21 -8.75 35.03
C CYS A 230 -1.95 -10.20 34.65
N SER A 231 -1.95 -11.04 35.67
CA SER A 231 -1.86 -12.49 35.57
C SER A 231 -2.90 -13.11 36.49
N GLY A 232 -3.53 -14.18 36.04
CA GLY A 232 -4.61 -14.83 36.77
C GLY A 232 -5.36 -15.82 35.90
N SER A 233 -6.37 -16.47 36.47
CA SER A 233 -7.27 -17.34 35.73
C SER A 233 -8.72 -16.96 36.03
N GLY A 234 -9.59 -17.22 35.07
CA GLY A 234 -11.01 -16.92 35.16
C GLY A 234 -11.77 -17.53 34.01
N THR A 235 -12.83 -16.88 33.58
CA THR A 235 -13.72 -17.35 32.53
C THR A 235 -13.75 -16.40 31.34
N TRP A 236 -14.11 -16.92 30.17
CA TRP A 236 -14.37 -16.12 28.99
C TRP A 236 -15.65 -16.58 28.31
N PHE A 237 -16.24 -15.68 27.54
CA PHE A 237 -17.35 -16.00 26.67
C PHE A 237 -17.33 -15.12 25.43
N TYR A 238 -17.85 -15.69 24.34
CA TYR A 238 -17.96 -15.05 23.05
C TYR A 238 -19.35 -14.46 22.86
N GLU A 239 -19.40 -13.19 22.48
CA GLU A 239 -20.61 -12.46 22.13
C GLU A 239 -20.63 -12.26 20.60
N PRO A 240 -21.49 -12.97 19.85
CA PRO A 240 -21.48 -12.92 18.38
C PRO A 240 -21.93 -11.58 17.80
N GLY A 241 -22.56 -10.70 18.59
CA GLY A 241 -23.10 -9.44 18.10
C GLY A 241 -24.28 -9.63 17.11
N HIS A 242 -24.69 -8.52 16.50
CA HIS A 242 -25.69 -8.51 15.41
C HIS A 242 -25.04 -8.73 14.04
N ASP A 243 -23.76 -8.43 13.92
CA ASP A 243 -22.96 -8.48 12.70
C ASP A 243 -21.48 -8.77 13.02
N VAL A 244 -20.62 -8.82 12.01
CA VAL A 244 -19.19 -9.11 12.17
C VAL A 244 -18.41 -8.02 12.92
N TRP A 245 -18.94 -6.80 12.99
CA TRP A 245 -18.30 -5.65 13.63
C TRP A 245 -18.64 -5.54 15.11
N SER A 246 -19.76 -6.13 15.53
CA SER A 246 -20.25 -6.14 16.91
C SER A 246 -19.83 -7.40 17.70
N GLN A 247 -18.99 -8.25 17.11
CA GLN A 247 -18.42 -9.43 17.77
C GLN A 247 -17.49 -9.02 18.90
N ARG A 248 -17.65 -9.65 20.06
CA ARG A 248 -16.85 -9.37 21.25
C ARG A 248 -16.45 -10.63 22.00
N VAL A 249 -15.34 -10.55 22.72
CA VAL A 249 -14.90 -11.57 23.67
C VAL A 249 -14.80 -10.92 25.03
N ARG A 250 -15.59 -11.41 25.99
CA ARG A 250 -15.50 -10.97 27.37
C ARG A 250 -14.62 -11.90 28.17
N VAL A 251 -13.73 -11.31 28.96
CA VAL A 251 -12.76 -12.00 29.81
C VAL A 251 -12.99 -11.54 31.24
N GLU A 252 -13.31 -12.48 32.12
CA GLU A 252 -13.58 -12.23 33.52
C GLU A 252 -12.52 -12.93 34.37
N ILE A 253 -11.51 -12.17 34.78
CA ILE A 253 -10.50 -12.62 35.75
C ILE A 253 -10.61 -11.70 36.97
N PRO A 254 -10.83 -12.21 38.20
CA PRO A 254 -11.13 -11.37 39.36
C PRO A 254 -10.14 -10.23 39.65
N VAL A 255 -8.86 -10.43 39.30
CA VAL A 255 -7.78 -9.44 39.51
C VAL A 255 -7.52 -8.53 38.30
N CYS A 256 -8.11 -8.85 37.13
CA CYS A 256 -7.94 -8.14 35.87
C CYS A 256 -9.27 -7.57 35.37
N HIS A 257 -9.37 -6.25 35.30
CA HIS A 257 -10.54 -5.58 34.76
C HIS A 257 -10.24 -5.08 33.36
N TRP A 258 -10.60 -5.87 32.35
CA TRP A 258 -10.56 -5.48 30.94
C TRP A 258 -11.95 -5.12 30.44
N GLN A 259 -12.00 -4.27 29.42
CA GLN A 259 -13.20 -4.13 28.62
C GLN A 259 -13.37 -5.37 27.72
N ALA A 260 -14.54 -5.46 27.09
CA ALA A 260 -14.78 -6.49 26.10
C ALA A 260 -13.80 -6.31 24.93
N TRP A 261 -13.19 -7.39 24.48
CA TRP A 261 -12.29 -7.38 23.35
C TRP A 261 -13.10 -7.43 22.05
N HIS A 262 -12.81 -6.54 21.12
CA HIS A 262 -13.33 -6.57 19.76
C HIS A 262 -12.55 -7.57 18.91
N VAL A 263 -13.18 -8.08 17.86
CA VAL A 263 -12.55 -9.00 16.90
C VAL A 263 -12.09 -8.23 15.66
N ASP A 264 -10.84 -8.46 15.26
CA ASP A 264 -10.18 -7.82 14.12
C ASP A 264 -9.31 -8.83 13.36
N GLY A 265 -8.56 -8.35 12.37
CA GLY A 265 -7.55 -9.13 11.64
C GLY A 265 -8.14 -9.79 10.41
N THR A 266 -7.65 -10.96 10.02
CA THR A 266 -8.19 -11.71 8.88
C THR A 266 -8.57 -13.12 9.30
N GLY A 267 -9.25 -13.87 8.43
CA GLY A 267 -9.56 -15.28 8.72
C GLY A 267 -8.32 -16.14 8.97
N GLN A 268 -7.19 -15.78 8.37
CA GLN A 268 -5.89 -16.48 8.55
C GLN A 268 -5.09 -15.93 9.74
N GLU A 269 -5.23 -14.64 10.03
CA GLU A 269 -4.54 -13.96 11.13
C GLU A 269 -5.55 -13.21 12.00
N PRO A 270 -6.36 -13.92 12.82
CA PRO A 270 -7.34 -13.28 13.65
C PRO A 270 -6.65 -12.51 14.79
N ARG A 271 -7.23 -11.35 15.12
CA ARG A 271 -6.77 -10.43 16.16
C ARG A 271 -7.93 -10.12 17.09
N ILE A 272 -7.61 -9.80 18.34
CA ILE A 272 -8.57 -9.20 19.27
C ILE A 272 -8.00 -7.89 19.77
N SER A 273 -8.84 -6.90 19.99
CA SER A 273 -8.40 -5.55 20.36
C SER A 273 -9.27 -4.91 21.44
N GLN A 274 -8.72 -3.95 22.17
CA GLN A 274 -9.45 -3.04 23.04
C GLN A 274 -9.11 -1.61 22.64
N GLU A 275 -10.12 -0.75 22.64
CA GLU A 275 -9.90 0.70 22.54
C GLU A 275 -9.13 1.19 23.76
N VAL A 276 -8.08 1.96 23.49
CA VAL A 276 -7.26 2.63 24.50
C VAL A 276 -7.14 4.11 24.12
N GLY A 277 -6.65 4.94 25.04
CA GLY A 277 -6.51 6.37 24.83
C GLY A 277 -7.84 7.12 24.93
N ASP A 278 -7.83 8.37 24.48
CA ASP A 278 -9.01 9.23 24.54
C ASP A 278 -10.14 8.68 23.65
N PRO A 279 -11.42 8.89 24.03
CA PRO A 279 -12.56 8.50 23.20
C PRO A 279 -12.44 9.06 21.78
N GLY A 280 -12.55 8.19 20.78
CA GLY A 280 -12.42 8.57 19.37
C GLY A 280 -10.98 8.76 18.88
N SER A 281 -9.97 8.48 19.71
CA SER A 281 -8.56 8.50 19.27
C SER A 281 -8.27 7.43 18.22
N GLY A 282 -8.97 6.29 18.26
CA GLY A 282 -8.76 5.15 17.36
C GLY A 282 -7.57 4.27 17.74
N LEU A 283 -7.00 4.46 18.93
CA LEU A 283 -5.86 3.70 19.41
C LEU A 283 -6.31 2.34 19.95
N LEU A 284 -5.62 1.26 19.56
CA LEU A 284 -6.01 -0.11 19.88
C LEU A 284 -4.89 -0.88 20.57
N TYR A 285 -5.18 -1.50 21.71
CA TYR A 285 -4.33 -2.53 22.30
C TYR A 285 -4.73 -3.90 21.74
N LYS A 286 -3.84 -4.52 20.97
CA LYS A 286 -4.14 -5.73 20.18
C LYS A 286 -3.41 -6.97 20.70
N LEU A 287 -4.07 -8.11 20.60
CA LEU A 287 -3.48 -9.44 20.70
C LEU A 287 -3.65 -10.17 19.38
N ARG A 288 -2.62 -10.91 18.99
CA ARG A 288 -2.65 -11.81 17.83
C ARG A 288 -2.73 -13.24 18.32
N LYS A 289 -3.44 -14.08 17.56
CA LYS A 289 -3.40 -15.52 17.81
C LYS A 289 -1.99 -16.04 17.54
N ALA A 290 -1.42 -16.79 18.48
CA ALA A 290 -0.19 -17.52 18.26
C ALA A 290 -0.45 -18.54 17.14
N SER A 291 0.37 -18.50 16.10
CA SER A 291 0.37 -19.58 15.10
C SER A 291 0.83 -20.85 15.80
N ASP A 292 0.01 -21.90 15.70
CA ASP A 292 0.47 -23.28 15.92
C ASP A 292 1.44 -23.61 14.78
N ARG A 293 2.66 -23.08 14.83
CA ARG A 293 3.76 -23.61 14.01
C ARG A 293 4.24 -24.88 14.69
N THR A 294 3.58 -25.98 14.35
CA THR A 294 4.15 -27.33 14.40
C THR A 294 4.55 -27.73 12.99
#